data_AF-A0A7V2WTD5-F1
#
_entry.id   AF-A0A7V2WTD5-F1
#
_cell.length_a   1.000
_cell.length_b   1.000
_cell.length_c   1.000
_cell.angle_alpha   90.00
_cell.angle_beta   90.00
_cell.angle_gamma   90.00
#
_symmetry.space_group_name_H-M   'P 1'
#
loop_
_entity.id
_entity.type
_entity.pdbx_description
1 polymer ?
#
loop_
_entity_poly.entity_id
_entity_poly.type
_entity_poly.pdbx_seq_one_letter_code
_entity_poly.pdbx_strand_id
1 'polypeptide(L)'
;MQCLKHPNRPEKIEKTGRCGECLREYGSKMFNKQSGKCAICGVSFGGRDENGNVPSSANLDHNHQTGQLRGVLCGNCNRGLGLFNDDPKLLRKAADYLESWN
;
A
#
# COMPACT_ATOMS: atom_id res chain seq x y z
N MET A 1 2.53 6.66 15.25
CA MET A 1 3.27 7.93 15.52
C MET A 1 2.77 8.95 14.50
N GLN A 2 1.99 9.96 14.93
CA GLN A 2 1.20 10.84 14.07
C GLN A 2 2.03 11.90 13.31
N CYS A 3 1.42 12.48 12.27
CA CYS A 3 1.72 13.78 11.67
C CYS A 3 2.50 14.75 12.58
N LEU A 4 3.79 15.11 12.39
CA LEU A 4 4.42 16.14 13.26
C LEU A 4 3.68 17.50 13.19
N LYS A 5 3.04 17.80 12.05
CA LYS A 5 2.18 18.98 11.86
C LYS A 5 0.74 18.77 12.37
N HIS A 6 0.30 17.52 12.50
CA HIS A 6 -1.04 17.14 12.96
C HIS A 6 -0.96 15.89 13.84
N PRO A 7 -0.53 16.04 15.10
CA PRO A 7 -0.18 14.94 15.98
C PRO A 7 -1.38 14.14 16.48
N ASN A 8 -2.60 14.41 15.98
CA ASN A 8 -3.81 13.64 16.29
C ASN A 8 -4.49 13.06 15.04
N ARG A 9 -3.88 13.17 13.85
CA ARG A 9 -4.50 12.69 12.61
C ARG A 9 -4.39 11.16 12.51
N PRO A 10 -5.50 10.43 12.28
CA PRO A 10 -5.52 8.97 12.28
C PRO A 10 -4.72 8.38 11.10
N GLU A 11 -4.21 7.15 11.25
CA GLU A 11 -3.57 6.33 10.19
C GLU A 11 -4.59 5.80 9.15
N LYS A 12 -5.63 6.59 8.88
CA LYS A 12 -6.75 6.26 7.99
C LYS A 12 -6.81 7.27 6.85
N ILE A 13 -7.03 6.80 5.63
CA ILE A 13 -7.37 7.64 4.48
C ILE A 13 -8.87 7.94 4.55
N GLU A 14 -9.26 9.06 5.17
CA GLU A 14 -10.65 9.54 5.12
C GLU A 14 -10.83 10.56 3.98
N LYS A 15 -11.93 10.42 3.24
CA LYS A 15 -12.23 11.19 2.01
C LYS A 15 -12.30 12.71 2.21
N THR A 16 -12.46 13.20 3.45
CA THR A 16 -12.74 14.60 3.79
C THR A 16 -11.59 15.36 4.48
N GLY A 17 -10.39 14.77 4.62
CA GLY A 17 -9.31 15.38 5.43
C GLY A 17 -7.90 15.02 4.97
N ARG A 18 -7.60 15.12 3.68
CA ARG A 18 -6.28 14.76 3.11
C ARG A 18 -5.23 15.83 3.43
N CYS A 19 -4.14 15.45 4.10
CA CYS A 19 -2.89 16.22 4.12
C CYS A 19 -1.86 15.40 3.35
N GLY A 20 -1.44 15.93 2.20
CA GLY A 20 -0.49 15.25 1.32
C GLY A 20 0.85 14.96 1.99
N GLU A 21 1.31 15.83 2.87
CA GLU A 21 2.57 15.62 3.60
C GLU A 21 2.49 14.47 4.61
N CYS A 22 1.40 14.36 5.39
CA CYS A 22 1.26 13.26 6.34
C CYS A 22 1.19 11.89 5.63
N LEU A 23 0.53 11.82 4.46
CA LEU A 23 0.49 10.61 3.64
C LEU A 23 1.88 10.27 3.06
N ARG A 24 2.64 11.28 2.60
CA ARG A 24 4.03 11.11 2.13
C ARG A 24 4.94 10.60 3.25
N GLU A 25 4.83 11.16 4.46
CA GLU A 25 5.63 10.73 5.60
C GLU A 25 5.32 9.27 5.99
N TYR A 26 4.04 8.92 6.07
CA TYR A 26 3.63 7.55 6.33
C TYR A 26 4.15 6.60 5.26
N GLY A 27 3.97 6.96 3.99
CA GLY A 27 4.47 6.16 2.87
C GLY A 27 5.98 5.97 2.90
N SER A 28 6.74 7.00 3.25
CA SER A 28 8.18 6.93 3.44
C SER A 28 8.58 5.96 4.57
N LYS A 29 7.88 5.99 5.71
CA LYS A 29 8.10 5.04 6.82
C LYS A 29 7.80 3.61 6.40
N MET A 30 6.66 3.39 5.73
CA MET A 30 6.26 2.06 5.30
C MET A 30 7.19 1.51 4.21
N PHE A 31 7.61 2.36 3.26
CA PHE A 31 8.61 2.02 2.24
C PHE A 31 9.91 1.54 2.88
N ASN A 32 10.43 2.27 3.87
CA ASN A 32 11.65 1.88 4.59
C ASN A 32 11.43 0.58 5.39
N LYS A 33 10.30 0.43 6.09
CA LYS A 33 9.96 -0.79 6.84
C LYS A 33 9.90 -2.02 5.93
N GLN A 34 9.44 -1.84 4.69
CA GLN A 34 9.40 -2.88 3.66
C GLN A 34 10.68 -2.97 2.83
N SER A 35 11.77 -2.32 3.25
CA SER A 35 13.07 -2.32 2.54
C SER A 35 12.96 -1.93 1.06
N GLY A 36 12.05 -1.00 0.72
CA GLY A 36 11.81 -0.57 -0.65
C GLY A 36 11.23 -1.65 -1.56
N LYS A 37 10.46 -2.60 -1.00
CA LYS A 37 9.85 -3.71 -1.74
C LYS A 37 8.34 -3.79 -1.56
N CYS A 38 7.66 -4.35 -2.54
CA CYS A 38 6.22 -4.64 -2.48
C CYS A 38 5.92 -5.62 -1.34
N ALA A 39 4.92 -5.32 -0.51
CA ALA A 39 4.55 -6.17 0.63
C ALA A 39 3.99 -7.55 0.22
N ILE A 40 3.51 -7.69 -1.03
CA ILE A 40 2.92 -8.93 -1.53
C ILE A 40 3.93 -9.75 -2.32
N CYS A 41 4.42 -9.23 -3.45
CA CYS A 41 5.30 -9.99 -4.34
C CYS A 41 6.79 -9.78 -4.11
N GLY A 42 7.19 -8.88 -3.19
CA GLY A 42 8.60 -8.63 -2.87
C GLY A 42 9.41 -7.90 -3.96
N VAL A 43 8.80 -7.51 -5.09
CA VAL A 43 9.49 -6.75 -6.14
C VAL A 43 10.04 -5.44 -5.56
N SER A 44 11.30 -5.14 -5.86
CA SER A 44 11.92 -3.86 -5.46
C SER A 44 11.36 -2.73 -6.31
N PHE A 45 11.05 -1.61 -5.68
CA PHE A 45 10.69 -0.37 -6.35
C PHE A 45 11.91 0.41 -6.87
N GLY A 46 13.12 -0.10 -6.62
CA GLY A 46 14.35 0.68 -6.67
C GLY A 46 14.58 1.48 -5.38
N GLY A 47 15.47 2.46 -5.46
CA GLY A 47 15.71 3.42 -4.40
C GLY A 47 14.64 4.52 -4.32
N ARG A 48 14.94 5.59 -3.62
CA ARG A 48 14.16 6.83 -3.70
C ARG A 48 14.30 7.46 -5.09
N ASP A 49 13.34 8.29 -5.49
CA ASP A 49 13.47 9.09 -6.71
C ASP A 49 14.57 10.16 -6.58
N GLU A 50 14.85 10.88 -7.66
CA GLU A 50 15.86 11.94 -7.74
C GLU A 50 15.68 13.06 -6.70
N ASN A 51 14.47 13.22 -6.15
CA ASN A 51 14.11 14.21 -5.14
C ASN A 51 14.07 13.60 -3.72
N GLY A 52 14.48 12.34 -3.55
CA GLY A 52 14.47 11.64 -2.27
C GLY A 52 13.08 11.17 -1.83
N ASN A 53 12.07 11.15 -2.70
CA ASN A 53 10.73 10.66 -2.38
C ASN A 53 10.59 9.15 -2.63
N VAL A 54 9.52 8.58 -2.07
CA VAL A 54 9.07 7.23 -2.44
C VAL A 54 8.68 7.24 -3.93
N PRO A 55 9.15 6.28 -4.75
CA PRO A 55 8.80 6.22 -6.16
C PRO A 55 7.29 6.17 -6.40
N SER A 56 6.82 6.79 -7.48
CA SER A 56 5.39 6.77 -7.87
C SER A 56 4.86 5.37 -8.20
N SER A 57 5.75 4.41 -8.48
CA SER A 57 5.43 2.99 -8.66
C SER A 57 5.04 2.28 -7.36
N ALA A 58 5.36 2.85 -6.20
CA ALA A 58 5.03 2.38 -4.87
C ALA A 58 3.67 2.98 -4.42
N ASN A 59 2.63 2.16 -4.47
CA ASN A 59 1.26 2.56 -4.17
C ASN A 59 0.96 2.33 -2.68
N LEU A 60 0.41 3.32 -1.98
CA LEU A 60 -0.09 3.15 -0.62
C LEU A 60 -1.44 2.47 -0.63
N ASP A 61 -1.44 1.22 -0.22
CA ASP A 61 -2.62 0.37 -0.12
C ASP A 61 -3.34 0.60 1.21
N HIS A 62 -4.67 0.55 1.17
CA HIS A 62 -5.54 0.80 2.32
C HIS A 62 -6.79 -0.06 2.26
N ASN A 63 -7.35 -0.35 3.43
CA ASN A 63 -8.61 -1.05 3.54
C ASN A 63 -9.76 -0.11 3.12
N HIS A 64 -10.55 -0.50 2.12
CA HIS A 64 -11.65 0.31 1.61
C HIS A 64 -12.86 0.46 2.55
N GLN A 65 -12.96 -0.36 3.60
CA GLN A 65 -14.01 -0.27 4.63
C GLN A 65 -13.59 0.62 5.80
N THR A 66 -12.37 0.45 6.31
CA THR A 66 -11.89 1.14 7.53
C THR A 66 -11.03 2.37 7.24
N GLY A 67 -10.58 2.53 5.99
CA GLY A 67 -9.60 3.52 5.57
C GLY A 67 -8.18 3.24 6.07
N GLN A 68 -7.95 2.20 6.87
CA GLN A 68 -6.65 1.92 7.47
C GLN A 68 -5.61 1.57 6.42
N LEU A 69 -4.44 2.18 6.52
CA LEU A 69 -3.30 1.88 5.66
C LEU A 69 -2.79 0.44 5.94
N ARG A 70 -2.55 -0.32 4.87
CA ARG A 70 -2.05 -1.70 4.95
C ARG A 70 -0.54 -1.76 4.69
N GLY A 71 -0.09 -1.23 3.56
CA GLY A 71 1.30 -1.31 3.13
C GLY A 71 1.60 -0.59 1.83
N VAL A 72 2.83 -0.73 1.32
CA VAL A 72 3.22 -0.27 -0.02
C VAL A 72 3.21 -1.44 -1.00
N LEU A 73 2.48 -1.30 -2.10
CA LEU A 73 2.31 -2.32 -3.13
C LEU A 73 2.76 -1.83 -4.51
N CYS A 74 3.22 -2.76 -5.36
CA CYS A 74 3.40 -2.45 -6.77
C CYS A 74 2.05 -2.32 -7.48
N GLY A 75 2.04 -1.64 -8.62
CA GLY A 75 0.82 -1.41 -9.39
C GLY A 75 0.10 -2.70 -9.78
N ASN A 76 0.83 -3.81 -9.98
CA ASN A 76 0.22 -5.11 -10.31
C ASN A 76 -0.49 -5.73 -9.11
N CYS A 77 0.18 -5.82 -7.96
CA CYS A 77 -0.42 -6.36 -6.74
C CYS A 77 -1.60 -5.50 -6.26
N ASN A 78 -1.45 -4.17 -6.26
CA ASN A 78 -2.52 -3.25 -5.85
C ASN A 78 -3.77 -3.39 -6.73
N ARG A 79 -3.59 -3.42 -8.07
CA ARG A 79 -4.70 -3.64 -9.00
C ARG A 79 -5.29 -5.04 -8.85
N GLY A 80 -4.45 -6.05 -8.63
CA GLY A 80 -4.88 -7.42 -8.35
C GLY A 80 -5.87 -7.47 -7.19
N LEU A 81 -5.53 -6.88 -6.05
CA LEU A 81 -6.45 -6.81 -4.90
C LEU A 81 -7.78 -6.14 -5.27
N GLY A 82 -7.74 -5.02 -6.00
CA GLY A 82 -8.95 -4.33 -6.46
C GLY A 82 -9.82 -5.16 -7.43
N LEU A 83 -9.20 -5.89 -8.35
CA LEU A 83 -9.91 -6.78 -9.29
C LEU A 83 -10.60 -7.95 -8.58
N PHE A 84 -10.09 -8.36 -7.43
CA PHE A 84 -10.71 -9.35 -6.55
C PHE A 84 -11.57 -8.71 -5.43
N ASN A 85 -11.94 -7.44 -5.56
CA ASN A 85 -12.77 -6.68 -4.62
C ASN A 85 -12.26 -6.67 -3.17
N ASP A 86 -10.94 -6.75 -2.99
CA ASP A 86 -10.30 -6.96 -1.69
C ASP A 86 -10.83 -8.19 -0.91
N ASP A 87 -11.47 -9.15 -1.57
CA ASP A 87 -12.06 -10.33 -0.93
C ASP A 87 -11.00 -11.45 -0.77
N PRO A 88 -10.54 -11.75 0.46
CA PRO A 88 -9.57 -12.81 0.68
C PRO A 88 -10.09 -14.19 0.31
N LYS A 89 -11.40 -14.43 0.37
CA LYS A 89 -12.00 -15.72 -0.03
C LYS A 89 -11.90 -15.90 -1.54
N LEU A 90 -12.15 -14.84 -2.30
CA LEU A 90 -12.05 -14.89 -3.76
C LEU A 90 -10.59 -15.03 -4.22
N LEU A 91 -9.65 -14.35 -3.56
CA LEU A 91 -8.21 -14.50 -3.81
C LEU A 91 -7.72 -15.95 -3.57
N ARG A 92 -8.17 -16.60 -2.48
CA ARG A 92 -7.84 -18.01 -2.22
C ARG A 92 -8.39 -18.93 -3.31
N LYS A 93 -9.64 -18.74 -3.72
CA LYS A 93 -10.23 -19.50 -4.84
C LYS A 93 -9.46 -19.31 -6.15
N ALA A 94 -8.95 -18.11 -6.41
CA ALA A 94 -8.13 -17.84 -7.59
C ALA A 94 -6.78 -18.57 -7.54
N ALA A 95 -6.17 -18.68 -6.34
CA ALA A 95 -4.98 -19.50 -6.14
C ALA A 95 -5.29 -20.99 -6.35
N ASP A 96 -6.34 -21.52 -5.71
CA ASP A 96 -6.78 -22.91 -5.87
C ASP A 96 -7.03 -23.27 -7.35
N TYR A 97 -7.65 -22.36 -8.11
CA TYR A 97 -7.90 -22.54 -9.55
C TYR A 97 -6.61 -22.66 -10.36
N LEU A 98 -5.56 -21.91 -10.04
CA LEU A 98 -4.27 -22.03 -10.74
C LEU A 98 -3.55 -23.33 -10.36
N GLU A 99 -3.58 -23.68 -9.07
CA GLU A 99 -2.94 -24.88 -8.55
C GLU A 99 -3.57 -26.17 -9.10
N SER A 100 -4.84 -26.16 -9.54
CA SER A 100 -5.45 -27.32 -10.18
C SER A 100 -4.88 -27.68 -11.56
N TRP A 101 -3.96 -26.87 -12.10
CA TRP A 101 -3.26 -27.10 -13.37
C TRP A 101 -1.77 -27.39 -13.20
N ASN A 102 -1.33 -27.62 -11.96
CA ASN A 102 0.05 -27.91 -11.58
C ASN A 102 0.18 -29.35 -11.06
#